data_AF-A0A969BV82-F1
#
_entry.id   AF-A0A969BV82-F1
#
_cell.length_a   1.000
_cell.length_b   1.000
_cell.length_c   1.000
_cell.angle_alpha   90.00
_cell.angle_beta   90.00
_cell.angle_gamma   90.00
#
_symmetry.space_group_name_H-M   'P 1'
#
loop_
_entity.id
_entity.type
_entity.pdbx_description
1 polymer ?
#
loop_
_entity_poly.entity_id
_entity_poly.type
_entity_poly.pdbx_seq_one_letter_code
_entity_poly.pdbx_strand_id
1 'polypeptide(L)'
;MRLIKALILVLALSSTVAFVFASRATPRNVTAISAISPSMNFAYVQIKGKVLVYPSLDAGNNGFLSFRLQDETGSEMRISAYREVVDALIRSKRVPMPGDEVTVEGTLRVRDDDASLVLNAADGLRLVTPSAAAIELSALNATAFGDRVSVSGQVRRIRDISQGLKVVSLRQGSGVADVLLPVGLSAMFGAAPQLALGHWLSVTGAVGEFRGERQVLPRHADDLVASPDAPPIETRPIDALGKICWASGWPCAAW
;
A
#
# COMPACT_ATOMS: atom_id res chain seq x y z
N MET A 1 38.96 32.71 -37.77
CA MET A 1 39.15 31.54 -36.86
C MET A 1 38.38 31.64 -35.53
N ARG A 2 38.36 32.77 -34.81
CA ARG A 2 37.63 32.89 -33.52
C ARG A 2 36.10 32.73 -33.66
N LEU A 3 35.52 33.25 -34.74
CA LEU A 3 34.07 33.17 -34.99
C LEU A 3 33.58 31.73 -35.24
N ILE A 4 34.35 30.95 -36.02
CA ILE A 4 34.05 29.53 -36.28
C ILE A 4 34.12 28.71 -34.99
N LYS A 5 35.13 28.97 -34.14
CA LYS A 5 35.25 28.32 -32.82
C LYS A 5 34.05 28.63 -31.91
N ALA A 6 33.59 29.87 -31.90
CA ALA A 6 32.41 30.27 -31.13
C ALA A 6 31.13 29.59 -31.65
N LEU A 7 30.95 29.49 -32.97
CA LEU A 7 29.80 28.84 -33.58
C LEU A 7 29.74 27.34 -33.24
N ILE A 8 30.89 26.64 -33.29
CA ILE A 8 30.98 25.22 -32.91
C ILE A 8 30.61 25.02 -31.44
N LEU A 9 31.09 25.91 -30.56
CA LEU A 9 30.79 25.84 -29.13
C LEU A 9 29.29 26.03 -28.86
N VAL A 10 28.66 27.02 -29.50
CA VAL A 10 27.21 27.27 -29.38
C VAL A 10 26.41 26.09 -29.92
N LEU A 11 26.80 25.54 -31.07
CA LEU A 11 26.13 24.38 -31.65
C LEU A 11 26.22 23.16 -30.72
N ALA A 12 27.40 22.86 -30.17
CA ALA A 12 27.62 21.74 -29.26
C ALA A 12 26.83 21.90 -27.93
N LEU A 13 26.76 23.11 -27.38
CA LEU A 13 25.95 23.40 -26.20
C LEU A 13 24.45 23.27 -26.50
N SER A 14 24.00 23.84 -27.62
CA SER A 14 22.60 23.78 -28.04
C SER A 14 22.14 22.35 -28.32
N SER A 15 22.97 21.52 -28.97
CA SER A 15 22.63 20.12 -29.25
C SER A 15 22.55 19.29 -27.97
N THR A 16 23.47 19.50 -27.02
CA THR A 16 23.43 18.84 -25.71
C THR A 16 22.17 19.23 -24.93
N VAL A 17 21.84 20.52 -24.88
CA VAL A 17 20.62 21.00 -24.22
C VAL A 17 19.36 20.46 -24.90
N ALA A 18 19.30 20.50 -26.24
CA ALA A 18 18.19 19.95 -27.00
C ALA A 18 18.02 18.44 -26.77
N PHE A 19 19.12 17.68 -26.70
CA PHE A 19 19.10 16.26 -26.41
C PHE A 19 18.62 15.95 -24.99
N VAL A 20 19.05 16.74 -24.00
CA VAL A 20 18.55 16.62 -22.62
C VAL A 20 17.04 16.92 -22.54
N PHE A 21 16.56 17.93 -23.26
CA PHE A 21 15.13 18.23 -23.32
C PHE A 21 14.33 17.12 -24.01
N ALA A 22 14.79 16.66 -25.18
CA ALA A 22 14.14 15.60 -25.93
C ALA A 22 14.09 14.29 -25.13
N SER A 23 15.19 13.90 -24.48
CA SER A 23 15.23 12.67 -23.66
C SER A 23 14.31 12.71 -22.44
N ARG A 24 13.96 13.90 -21.94
CA ARG A 24 12.99 14.09 -20.84
C ARG A 24 11.54 14.17 -21.33
N ALA A 25 11.32 14.61 -22.56
CA ALA A 25 10.00 14.84 -23.13
C ALA A 25 9.36 13.57 -23.73
N THR A 26 10.15 12.56 -24.11
CA THR A 26 9.61 11.32 -24.67
C THR A 26 8.90 10.51 -23.57
N PRO A 27 7.56 10.33 -23.64
CA PRO A 27 6.85 9.48 -22.70
C PRO A 27 7.37 8.05 -22.83
N ARG A 28 7.81 7.46 -21.71
CA ARG A 28 8.20 6.05 -21.69
C ARG A 28 6.95 5.19 -21.66
N ASN A 29 6.91 4.15 -22.48
CA ASN A 29 5.78 3.22 -22.46
C ASN A 29 5.85 2.37 -21.19
N VAL A 30 4.71 2.27 -20.51
CA VAL A 30 4.53 1.37 -19.37
C VAL A 30 4.63 -0.07 -19.87
N THR A 31 5.51 -0.84 -19.25
CA THR A 31 5.73 -2.25 -19.55
C THR A 31 4.95 -3.10 -18.54
N ALA A 32 4.10 -4.00 -19.03
CA ALA A 32 3.42 -4.98 -18.18
C ALA A 32 4.43 -5.99 -17.61
N ILE A 33 4.26 -6.39 -16.35
CA ILE A 33 5.16 -7.34 -15.67
C ILE A 33 5.11 -8.70 -16.37
N SER A 34 3.92 -9.14 -16.80
CA SER A 34 3.72 -10.39 -17.53
C SER A 34 4.37 -10.44 -18.92
N ALA A 35 4.69 -9.28 -19.51
CA ALA A 35 5.33 -9.20 -20.83
C ALA A 35 6.87 -9.30 -20.76
N ILE A 36 7.43 -9.39 -19.57
CA ILE A 36 8.88 -9.41 -19.36
C ILE A 36 9.43 -10.77 -19.75
N SER A 37 10.48 -10.75 -20.57
CA SER A 37 11.17 -11.96 -21.03
C SER A 37 12.67 -11.93 -20.67
N PRO A 38 13.34 -13.09 -20.66
CA PRO A 38 14.78 -13.17 -20.34
C PRO A 38 15.68 -12.33 -21.25
N SER A 39 15.28 -12.07 -22.49
CA SER A 39 16.04 -11.23 -23.43
C SER A 39 16.02 -9.75 -23.04
N MET A 40 15.09 -9.32 -22.18
CA MET A 40 14.99 -7.96 -21.65
C MET A 40 15.89 -7.74 -20.42
N ASN A 41 16.73 -8.70 -20.04
CA ASN A 41 17.66 -8.52 -18.93
C ASN A 41 18.52 -7.27 -19.15
N PHE A 42 18.65 -6.42 -18.12
CA PHE A 42 19.28 -5.09 -18.17
C PHE A 42 18.53 -4.01 -18.96
N ALA A 43 17.33 -4.27 -19.47
CA ALA A 43 16.51 -3.23 -20.08
C ALA A 43 16.12 -2.16 -19.06
N TYR A 44 16.06 -0.90 -19.50
CA TYR A 44 15.50 0.18 -18.70
C TYR A 44 14.02 0.31 -19.02
N VAL A 45 13.15 0.11 -18.02
CA VAL A 45 11.69 0.03 -18.20
C VAL A 45 10.96 0.91 -17.19
N GLN A 46 9.71 1.24 -17.52
CA GLN A 46 8.78 1.88 -16.61
C GLN A 46 7.64 0.89 -16.29
N ILE A 47 7.35 0.69 -15.01
CA ILE A 47 6.30 -0.22 -14.53
C ILE A 47 5.34 0.58 -13.64
N LYS A 48 4.04 0.35 -13.79
CA LYS A 48 3.00 0.94 -12.95
C LYS A 48 2.24 -0.17 -12.23
N GLY A 49 1.93 0.05 -10.95
CA GLY A 49 1.13 -0.89 -10.18
C GLY A 49 0.78 -0.40 -8.78
N LYS A 50 0.23 -1.29 -7.96
CA LYS A 50 -0.14 -1.06 -6.56
C LYS A 50 0.79 -1.81 -5.60
N VAL A 51 1.11 -1.19 -4.47
CA VAL A 51 1.85 -1.85 -3.38
C VAL A 51 0.87 -2.56 -2.46
N LEU A 52 1.02 -3.87 -2.28
CA LEU A 52 0.09 -4.68 -1.48
C LEU A 52 0.58 -5.00 -0.07
N VAL A 53 1.88 -4.93 0.16
CA VAL A 53 2.53 -5.35 1.41
C VAL A 53 3.57 -4.31 1.84
N TYR A 54 3.86 -4.27 3.14
CA TYR A 54 4.86 -3.34 3.66
C TYR A 54 6.23 -3.57 3.00
N PRO A 55 6.98 -2.49 2.75
CA PRO A 55 8.34 -2.61 2.26
C PRO A 55 9.24 -3.25 3.32
N SER A 56 10.28 -3.94 2.86
CA SER A 56 11.45 -4.23 3.68
C SER A 56 12.40 -3.04 3.58
N LEU A 57 12.66 -2.39 4.72
CA LEU A 57 13.52 -1.22 4.80
C LEU A 57 14.59 -1.45 5.87
N ASP A 58 15.85 -1.42 5.44
CA ASP A 58 17.01 -1.32 6.32
C ASP A 58 17.65 0.06 6.12
N ALA A 59 17.30 0.98 7.02
CA ALA A 59 17.83 2.35 7.06
C ALA A 59 19.21 2.44 7.74
N GLY A 60 19.79 1.31 8.15
CA GLY A 60 21.13 1.25 8.74
C GLY A 60 22.24 1.33 7.69
N ASN A 61 23.43 0.81 8.03
CA ASN A 61 24.67 0.99 7.25
C ASN A 61 24.60 0.51 5.78
N ASN A 62 23.70 -0.40 5.44
CA ASN A 62 23.60 -0.94 4.08
C ASN A 62 22.62 -0.18 3.19
N GLY A 63 21.68 0.59 3.75
CA GLY A 63 20.68 1.38 3.03
C GLY A 63 19.95 0.56 1.98
N PHE A 64 18.97 -0.25 2.38
CA PHE A 64 18.25 -1.14 1.46
C PHE A 64 16.76 -0.95 1.58
N LEU A 65 16.08 -0.79 0.44
CA LEU A 65 14.63 -0.77 0.34
C LEU A 65 14.20 -1.80 -0.70
N SER A 66 13.28 -2.69 -0.33
CA SER A 66 12.63 -3.62 -1.26
C SER A 66 11.14 -3.61 -1.03
N PHE A 67 10.37 -3.48 -2.10
CA PHE A 67 8.91 -3.57 -2.06
C PHE A 67 8.39 -4.40 -3.24
N ARG A 68 7.16 -4.90 -3.10
CA ARG A 68 6.48 -5.63 -4.16
C ARG A 68 5.38 -4.78 -4.78
N LEU A 69 5.32 -4.82 -6.09
CA LEU A 69 4.34 -4.09 -6.90
C LEU A 69 3.54 -5.11 -7.70
N GLN A 70 2.22 -4.99 -7.66
CA GLN A 70 1.32 -5.74 -8.52
C GLN A 70 0.82 -4.83 -9.64
N ASP A 71 0.96 -5.26 -10.89
CA ASP A 71 0.43 -4.52 -12.05
C ASP A 71 -1.06 -4.83 -12.31
N GLU A 72 -1.61 -4.20 -13.34
CA GLU A 72 -3.01 -4.40 -13.75
C GLU A 72 -3.30 -5.83 -14.25
N THR A 73 -2.26 -6.61 -14.60
CA THR A 73 -2.39 -8.03 -14.98
C THR A 73 -2.46 -8.97 -13.76
N GLY A 74 -2.23 -8.44 -12.56
CA GLY A 74 -2.14 -9.22 -11.32
C GLY A 74 -0.77 -9.84 -11.08
N SER A 75 0.21 -9.59 -11.97
CA SER A 75 1.56 -10.09 -11.82
C SER A 75 2.33 -9.26 -10.80
N GLU A 76 3.12 -9.91 -9.95
CA GLU A 76 3.95 -9.23 -8.95
C GLU A 76 5.41 -9.12 -9.41
N MET A 77 6.04 -8.00 -9.09
CA MET A 77 7.48 -7.80 -9.24
C MET A 77 8.08 -7.23 -7.97
N ARG A 78 9.29 -7.66 -7.65
CA ARG A 78 10.12 -7.04 -6.61
C ARG A 78 10.90 -5.85 -7.19
N ILE A 79 10.78 -4.71 -6.52
CA ILE A 79 11.57 -3.52 -6.79
C ILE A 79 12.54 -3.31 -5.63
N SER A 80 13.82 -3.09 -5.95
CA SER A 80 14.87 -2.82 -4.97
C SER A 80 15.53 -1.46 -5.23
N ALA A 81 15.87 -0.75 -4.16
CA ALA A 81 16.66 0.47 -4.16
C ALA A 81 17.76 0.38 -3.11
N TYR A 82 18.87 1.08 -3.35
CA TYR A 82 20.06 0.99 -2.51
C TYR A 82 20.59 2.40 -2.14
N ARG A 83 21.19 2.48 -0.95
CA ARG A 83 21.99 3.59 -0.41
C ARG A 83 21.39 4.97 -0.68
N GLU A 84 22.03 5.75 -1.55
CA GLU A 84 21.66 7.14 -1.85
C GLU A 84 20.21 7.29 -2.31
N VAL A 85 19.69 6.29 -3.03
CA VAL A 85 18.28 6.28 -3.46
C VAL A 85 17.37 6.11 -2.25
N VAL A 86 17.69 5.21 -1.34
CA VAL A 86 16.93 4.98 -0.10
C VAL A 86 16.94 6.24 0.77
N ASP A 87 18.11 6.84 0.98
CA ASP A 87 18.25 8.07 1.76
C ASP A 87 17.48 9.23 1.15
N ALA A 88 17.46 9.35 -0.19
CA ALA A 88 16.67 10.35 -0.89
C ALA A 88 15.16 10.11 -0.74
N LEU A 89 14.71 8.86 -0.80
CA LEU A 89 13.30 8.50 -0.62
C LEU A 89 12.83 8.75 0.81
N ILE A 90 13.64 8.40 1.82
CA ILE A 90 13.35 8.67 3.22
C ILE A 90 13.26 10.18 3.46
N ARG A 91 14.26 10.95 3.03
CA ARG A 91 14.28 12.42 3.20
C ARG A 91 13.10 13.11 2.53
N SER A 92 12.67 12.61 1.38
CA SER A 92 11.51 13.15 0.64
C SER A 92 10.17 12.55 1.09
N LYS A 93 10.15 11.66 2.09
CA LYS A 93 8.95 10.94 2.55
C LYS A 93 8.20 10.21 1.42
N ARG A 94 8.95 9.66 0.46
CA ARG A 94 8.45 8.94 -0.73
C ARG A 94 8.62 7.42 -0.64
N VAL A 95 8.70 6.85 0.57
CA VAL A 95 8.78 5.39 0.74
C VAL A 95 7.41 4.78 0.40
N PRO A 96 7.33 3.83 -0.54
CA PRO A 96 6.06 3.17 -0.89
C PRO A 96 5.49 2.36 0.26
N MET A 97 4.20 2.53 0.50
CA MET A 97 3.45 1.81 1.53
C MET A 97 2.24 1.10 0.92
N PRO A 98 1.63 0.14 1.62
CA PRO A 98 0.44 -0.54 1.14
C PRO A 98 -0.65 0.43 0.71
N GLY A 99 -1.23 0.16 -0.47
CA GLY A 99 -2.28 0.95 -1.10
C GLY A 99 -1.80 2.14 -1.91
N ASP A 100 -0.50 2.42 -1.94
CA ASP A 100 0.05 3.40 -2.85
C ASP A 100 0.03 2.87 -4.30
N GLU A 101 -0.39 3.72 -5.23
CA GLU A 101 -0.18 3.55 -6.66
C GLU A 101 1.19 4.11 -7.03
N VAL A 102 2.02 3.28 -7.63
CA VAL A 102 3.42 3.58 -7.87
C VAL A 102 3.76 3.39 -9.34
N THR A 103 4.44 4.39 -9.90
CA THR A 103 5.15 4.26 -11.19
C THR A 103 6.64 4.26 -10.92
N VAL A 104 7.32 3.21 -11.35
CA VAL A 104 8.76 2.98 -11.10
C VAL A 104 9.49 2.92 -12.43
N GLU A 105 10.57 3.67 -12.55
CA GLU A 105 11.55 3.55 -13.62
C GLU A 105 12.84 2.94 -13.09
N GLY A 106 13.37 1.96 -13.81
CA GLY A 106 14.56 1.26 -13.35
C GLY A 106 15.14 0.30 -14.35
N THR A 107 16.20 -0.39 -13.93
CA THR A 107 16.85 -1.42 -14.72
C THR A 107 16.34 -2.78 -14.31
N LEU A 108 15.89 -3.54 -15.29
CA LEU A 108 15.40 -4.90 -15.11
C LEU A 108 16.56 -5.87 -14.88
N ARG A 109 16.34 -6.83 -13.99
CA ARG A 109 17.23 -7.94 -13.69
C ARG A 109 16.41 -9.22 -13.81
N VAL A 110 16.72 -10.02 -14.83
CA VAL A 110 16.07 -11.32 -15.05
C VAL A 110 17.10 -12.41 -14.79
N ARG A 111 16.77 -13.35 -13.89
CA ARG A 111 17.59 -14.52 -13.56
C ARG A 111 16.67 -15.70 -13.26
N ASP A 112 16.93 -16.86 -13.86
CA ASP A 112 16.25 -18.12 -13.52
C ASP A 112 14.72 -17.98 -13.38
N ASP A 113 14.09 -17.29 -14.34
CA ASP A 113 12.65 -16.94 -14.39
C ASP A 113 12.11 -16.00 -13.28
N ASP A 114 12.97 -15.43 -12.43
CA ASP A 114 12.65 -14.30 -11.55
C ASP A 114 13.05 -12.98 -12.19
N ALA A 115 12.08 -12.06 -12.30
CA ALA A 115 12.27 -10.71 -12.80
C ALA A 115 12.15 -9.71 -11.64
N SER A 116 13.18 -8.87 -11.49
CA SER A 116 13.20 -7.80 -10.49
C SER A 116 13.66 -6.49 -11.12
N LEU A 117 13.23 -5.37 -10.54
CA LEU A 117 13.61 -4.04 -11.00
C LEU A 117 14.52 -3.37 -9.97
N VAL A 118 15.59 -2.75 -10.44
CA VAL A 118 16.43 -1.88 -9.62
C VAL A 118 16.06 -0.42 -9.91
N LEU A 119 15.57 0.28 -8.89
CA LEU A 119 15.32 1.71 -8.93
C LEU A 119 16.67 2.44 -8.83
N ASN A 120 17.08 3.07 -9.93
CA ASN A 120 18.40 3.70 -10.04
C ASN A 120 18.46 5.12 -9.47
N ALA A 121 17.31 5.81 -9.38
CA ALA A 121 17.22 7.19 -8.89
C ALA A 121 15.88 7.43 -8.22
N ALA A 122 15.85 8.25 -7.16
CA ALA A 122 14.62 8.54 -6.42
C ALA A 122 13.54 9.22 -7.29
N ASP A 123 13.93 9.96 -8.32
CA ASP A 123 13.00 10.61 -9.26
C ASP A 123 12.39 9.65 -10.28
N GLY A 124 12.96 8.44 -10.40
CA GLY A 124 12.34 7.33 -11.12
C GLY A 124 11.14 6.74 -10.37
N LEU A 125 10.86 7.19 -9.15
CA LEU A 125 9.70 6.78 -8.36
C LEU A 125 8.67 7.90 -8.29
N ARG A 126 7.47 7.63 -8.80
CA ARG A 126 6.28 8.46 -8.61
C ARG A 126 5.26 7.68 -7.80
N LEU A 127 4.72 8.33 -6.78
CA LEU A 127 3.81 7.72 -5.82
C LEU A 127 2.56 8.58 -5.71
N VAL A 128 1.41 7.93 -5.78
CA VAL A 128 0.09 8.52 -5.58
C VAL A 128 -0.62 7.68 -4.53
N THR A 129 -1.07 8.32 -3.45
CA THR A 129 -1.86 7.64 -2.43
C THR A 129 -3.34 7.91 -2.70
N PRO A 130 -4.15 6.89 -3.04
CA PRO A 130 -5.58 7.05 -3.28
C PRO A 130 -6.33 7.52 -2.03
N SER A 131 -7.50 8.12 -2.26
CA SER A 131 -8.46 8.39 -1.17
C SER A 131 -9.04 7.08 -0.64
N ALA A 132 -9.35 7.02 0.65
CA ALA A 132 -9.93 5.85 1.27
C ALA A 132 -11.47 5.85 1.17
N ALA A 133 -12.05 4.73 0.76
CA ALA A 133 -13.50 4.54 0.78
C ALA A 133 -13.95 4.07 2.18
N ALA A 134 -14.96 4.73 2.76
CA ALA A 134 -15.55 4.28 4.02
C ALA A 134 -16.42 3.04 3.78
N ILE A 135 -16.13 1.94 4.46
CA ILE A 135 -16.87 0.68 4.35
C ILE A 135 -17.12 0.05 5.73
N GLU A 136 -18.14 -0.80 5.81
CA GLU A 136 -18.37 -1.66 6.96
C GLU A 136 -17.34 -2.80 7.02
N LEU A 137 -17.01 -3.27 8.22
CA LEU A 137 -16.01 -4.33 8.40
C LEU A 137 -16.41 -5.64 7.70
N SER A 138 -17.71 -5.91 7.55
CA SER A 138 -18.25 -7.08 6.84
C SER A 138 -18.02 -7.03 5.31
N ALA A 139 -17.85 -5.83 4.73
CA ALA A 139 -17.64 -5.64 3.30
C ALA A 139 -16.17 -5.85 2.88
N LEU A 140 -15.25 -5.97 3.84
CA LEU A 140 -13.81 -6.09 3.57
C LEU A 140 -13.47 -7.28 2.69
N ASN A 141 -14.18 -8.41 2.85
CA ASN A 141 -13.97 -9.62 2.04
C ASN A 141 -14.30 -9.44 0.55
N ALA A 142 -15.18 -8.51 0.21
CA ALA A 142 -15.57 -8.20 -1.16
C ALA A 142 -14.70 -7.08 -1.77
N THR A 143 -13.80 -6.46 -1.00
CA THR A 143 -12.96 -5.36 -1.46
C THR A 143 -11.71 -5.89 -2.17
N ALA A 144 -11.26 -5.22 -3.24
CA ALA A 144 -10.06 -5.66 -3.95
C ALA A 144 -8.79 -5.43 -3.13
N PHE A 145 -7.73 -6.22 -3.37
CA PHE A 145 -6.45 -6.01 -2.72
C PHE A 145 -5.81 -4.69 -3.14
N GLY A 146 -5.15 -4.03 -2.18
CA GLY A 146 -4.50 -2.75 -2.38
C GLY A 146 -5.46 -1.54 -2.39
N ASP A 147 -6.77 -1.74 -2.41
CA ASP A 147 -7.70 -0.62 -2.29
C ASP A 147 -7.62 -0.02 -0.88
N ARG A 148 -7.66 1.32 -0.79
CA ARG A 148 -7.67 2.01 0.50
C ARG A 148 -9.10 2.11 1.02
N VAL A 149 -9.27 1.69 2.27
CA VAL A 149 -10.53 1.68 2.97
C VAL A 149 -10.40 2.36 4.33
N SER A 150 -11.50 2.95 4.80
CA SER A 150 -11.67 3.36 6.18
C SER A 150 -12.71 2.46 6.81
N VAL A 151 -12.32 1.75 7.88
CA VAL A 151 -13.19 0.84 8.63
C VAL A 151 -13.24 1.26 10.09
N SER A 152 -14.31 0.87 10.79
CA SER A 152 -14.41 1.06 12.23
C SER A 152 -14.74 -0.25 12.93
N GLY A 153 -14.21 -0.45 14.13
CA GLY A 153 -14.52 -1.63 14.91
C GLY A 153 -14.00 -1.56 16.33
N GLN A 154 -14.56 -2.40 17.19
CA GLN A 154 -14.10 -2.54 18.56
C GLN A 154 -12.86 -3.43 18.60
N VAL A 155 -11.82 -3.00 19.30
CA VAL A 155 -10.60 -3.78 19.53
C VAL A 155 -10.92 -4.99 20.39
N ARG A 156 -10.79 -6.19 19.83
CA ARG A 156 -11.05 -7.46 20.52
C ARG A 156 -9.79 -8.15 21.01
N ARG A 157 -8.69 -7.98 20.29
CA ARG A 157 -7.42 -8.63 20.61
C ARG A 157 -6.26 -7.79 20.10
N ILE A 158 -5.18 -7.76 20.86
CA ILE A 158 -3.90 -7.18 20.46
C ILE A 158 -2.85 -8.27 20.63
N ARG A 159 -2.06 -8.53 19.59
CA ARG A 159 -0.97 -9.50 19.59
C ARG A 159 0.31 -8.85 19.05
N ASP A 160 1.40 -9.05 19.76
CA ASP A 160 2.73 -8.79 19.22
C ASP A 160 3.21 -10.02 18.45
N ILE A 161 3.64 -9.79 17.22
CA ILE A 161 4.27 -10.79 16.37
C ILE A 161 5.76 -10.50 16.33
N SER A 162 6.57 -11.54 16.16
CA SER A 162 8.00 -11.40 15.90
C SER A 162 8.25 -10.47 14.70
N GLN A 163 9.45 -9.89 14.64
CA GLN A 163 9.87 -8.98 13.56
C GLN A 163 9.25 -7.57 13.59
N GLY A 164 8.76 -7.13 14.75
CA GLY A 164 8.25 -5.76 14.90
C GLY A 164 6.92 -5.56 14.17
N LEU A 165 6.04 -6.55 14.24
CA LEU A 165 4.67 -6.46 13.75
C LEU A 165 3.71 -6.57 14.94
N LYS A 166 2.64 -5.78 14.94
CA LYS A 166 1.57 -5.89 15.93
C LYS A 166 0.25 -6.07 15.19
N VAL A 167 -0.52 -7.07 15.57
CA VAL A 167 -1.82 -7.38 14.98
C VAL A 167 -2.92 -7.00 15.96
N VAL A 168 -3.90 -6.22 15.47
CA VAL A 168 -5.05 -5.75 16.23
C VAL A 168 -6.30 -6.29 15.56
N SER A 169 -7.03 -7.17 16.24
CA SER A 169 -8.28 -7.72 15.73
C SER A 169 -9.44 -6.79 16.07
N LEU A 170 -10.19 -6.37 15.05
CA LEU A 170 -11.37 -5.52 15.15
C LEU A 170 -12.63 -6.34 14.93
N ARG A 171 -13.72 -5.93 15.59
CA ARG A 171 -15.06 -6.48 15.36
C ARG A 171 -16.11 -5.40 15.31
N GLN A 172 -17.01 -5.48 14.34
CA GLN A 172 -18.17 -4.61 14.18
C GLN A 172 -19.37 -5.49 13.79
N GLY A 173 -20.32 -5.68 14.71
CA GLY A 173 -21.43 -6.63 14.52
C GLY A 173 -20.94 -8.06 14.25
N SER A 174 -21.27 -8.59 13.06
CA SER A 174 -20.78 -9.88 12.54
C SER A 174 -19.45 -9.79 11.81
N GLY A 175 -19.00 -8.59 11.41
CA GLY A 175 -17.74 -8.38 10.71
C GLY A 175 -16.54 -8.48 11.65
N VAL A 176 -15.46 -9.12 11.17
CA VAL A 176 -14.18 -9.25 11.85
C VAL A 176 -13.07 -8.98 10.84
N ALA A 177 -12.04 -8.25 11.25
CA ALA A 177 -10.84 -8.03 10.43
C ALA A 177 -9.62 -7.82 11.33
N ASP A 178 -8.45 -8.20 10.82
CA ASP A 178 -7.18 -7.92 11.47
C ASP A 178 -6.54 -6.65 10.89
N VAL A 179 -5.90 -5.87 11.74
CA VAL A 179 -5.13 -4.68 11.37
C VAL A 179 -3.66 -4.96 11.67
N LEU A 180 -2.81 -4.88 10.66
CA LEU A 180 -1.38 -5.15 10.79
C LEU A 180 -0.60 -3.84 10.90
N LEU A 181 0.03 -3.63 12.06
CA LEU A 181 0.83 -2.45 12.38
C LEU A 181 2.33 -2.76 12.24
N PRO A 182 3.07 -2.03 11.40
CA PRO A 182 4.49 -2.26 11.15
C PRO A 182 5.35 -1.51 12.18
N VAL A 183 5.28 -1.88 13.45
CA VAL A 183 5.99 -1.18 14.53
C VAL A 183 7.53 -1.17 14.36
N GLY A 184 8.08 -2.14 13.63
CA GLY A 184 9.48 -2.18 13.22
C GLY A 184 9.87 -1.11 12.20
N LEU A 185 8.90 -0.54 11.48
CA LEU A 185 9.07 0.60 10.57
C LEU A 185 8.71 1.93 11.26
N SER A 186 8.86 2.03 12.58
CA SER A 186 8.47 3.21 13.38
C SER A 186 8.99 4.54 12.86
N ALA A 187 10.17 4.57 12.23
CA ALA A 187 10.71 5.78 11.59
C ALA A 187 9.78 6.35 10.50
N MET A 188 9.06 5.47 9.77
CA MET A 188 8.12 5.83 8.70
C MET A 188 6.66 5.79 9.17
N PHE A 189 6.32 4.80 10.00
CA PHE A 189 4.96 4.62 10.51
C PHE A 189 4.59 5.66 11.56
N GLY A 190 5.55 6.14 12.35
CA GLY A 190 5.31 6.98 13.52
C GLY A 190 5.05 6.14 14.78
N ALA A 191 4.80 6.84 15.89
CA ALA A 191 4.51 6.19 17.17
C ALA A 191 3.05 5.71 17.16
N ALA A 192 2.84 4.40 17.21
CA ALA A 192 1.49 3.84 17.25
C ALA A 192 0.72 4.34 18.49
N PRO A 193 -0.57 4.71 18.36
CA PRO A 193 -1.36 5.14 19.50
C PRO A 193 -1.50 4.01 20.54
N GLN A 194 -1.72 4.38 21.80
CA GLN A 194 -1.94 3.40 22.85
C GLN A 194 -3.33 2.77 22.71
N LEU A 195 -3.36 1.53 22.22
CA LEU A 195 -4.59 0.77 22.00
C LEU A 195 -4.94 -0.03 23.25
N ALA A 196 -6.23 -0.03 23.62
CA ALA A 196 -6.77 -0.84 24.71
C ALA A 196 -7.91 -1.73 24.21
N LEU A 197 -8.05 -2.90 24.83
CA LEU A 197 -9.16 -3.81 24.54
C LEU A 197 -10.49 -3.13 24.86
N GLY A 198 -11.48 -3.32 23.99
CA GLY A 198 -12.82 -2.74 24.15
C GLY A 198 -13.00 -1.33 23.61
N HIS A 199 -11.92 -0.59 23.30
CA HIS A 199 -12.05 0.70 22.63
C HIS A 199 -12.48 0.55 21.18
N TRP A 200 -13.12 1.59 20.66
CA TRP A 200 -13.42 1.69 19.23
C TRP A 200 -12.25 2.31 18.50
N LEU A 201 -11.97 1.77 17.32
CA LEU A 201 -10.87 2.19 16.49
C LEU A 201 -11.39 2.38 15.07
N SER A 202 -11.19 3.58 14.52
CA SER A 202 -11.29 3.82 13.09
C SER A 202 -9.90 3.67 12.48
N VAL A 203 -9.81 2.87 11.43
CA VAL A 203 -8.56 2.55 10.76
C VAL A 203 -8.69 2.84 9.28
N THR A 204 -7.79 3.67 8.76
CA THR A 204 -7.61 3.87 7.33
C THR A 204 -6.41 3.06 6.84
N GLY A 205 -6.55 2.31 5.75
CA GLY A 205 -5.44 1.51 5.25
C GLY A 205 -5.78 0.74 3.99
N ALA A 206 -4.78 0.10 3.41
CA ALA A 206 -4.97 -0.75 2.25
C ALA A 206 -5.50 -2.13 2.65
N VAL A 207 -6.33 -2.73 1.81
CA VAL A 207 -6.75 -4.12 1.98
C VAL A 207 -5.63 -5.06 1.57
N GLY A 208 -5.11 -5.82 2.54
CA GLY A 208 -4.14 -6.89 2.32
C GLY A 208 -4.71 -8.27 2.63
N GLU A 209 -3.88 -9.29 2.46
CA GLU A 209 -4.18 -10.67 2.85
C GLU A 209 -3.06 -11.24 3.69
N PHE A 210 -3.42 -12.10 4.64
CA PHE A 210 -2.47 -13.02 5.26
C PHE A 210 -3.15 -14.37 5.47
N ARG A 211 -2.64 -15.42 4.81
CA ARG A 211 -3.13 -16.81 4.92
C ARG A 211 -4.64 -16.95 4.66
N GLY A 212 -5.17 -16.27 3.65
CA GLY A 212 -6.59 -16.30 3.30
C GLY A 212 -7.45 -15.32 4.09
N GLU A 213 -6.93 -14.65 5.12
CA GLU A 213 -7.67 -13.67 5.92
C GLU A 213 -7.38 -12.24 5.45
N ARG A 214 -8.44 -11.44 5.29
CA ARG A 214 -8.33 -10.03 4.93
C ARG A 214 -7.85 -9.21 6.12
N GLN A 215 -6.92 -8.32 5.84
CA GLN A 215 -6.36 -7.40 6.82
C GLN A 215 -6.34 -5.98 6.29
N VAL A 216 -6.37 -5.01 7.20
CA VAL A 216 -6.15 -3.60 6.88
C VAL A 216 -4.71 -3.24 7.22
N LEU A 217 -4.04 -2.57 6.29
CA LEU A 217 -2.63 -2.17 6.35
C LEU A 217 -2.54 -0.64 6.40
N PRO A 218 -2.46 -0.03 7.60
CA PRO A 218 -2.35 1.42 7.74
C PRO A 218 -1.00 1.94 7.28
N ARG A 219 -0.96 3.15 6.74
CA ARG A 219 0.29 3.75 6.25
C ARG A 219 1.06 4.42 7.38
N HIS A 220 0.34 5.14 8.23
CA HIS A 220 0.87 5.91 9.34
C HIS A 220 0.06 5.68 10.61
N ALA A 221 0.66 6.00 11.76
CA ALA A 221 -0.01 5.97 13.05
C ALA A 221 -1.26 6.88 13.09
N ASP A 222 -1.26 7.99 12.33
CA ASP A 222 -2.38 8.92 12.23
C ASP A 222 -3.59 8.31 11.48
N ASP A 223 -3.39 7.23 10.73
CA ASP A 223 -4.50 6.49 10.12
C ASP A 223 -5.31 5.69 11.17
N LEU A 224 -4.86 5.67 12.43
CA LEU A 224 -5.52 4.99 13.55
C LEU A 224 -6.10 6.02 14.51
N VAL A 225 -7.41 6.19 14.46
CA VAL A 225 -8.14 7.11 15.32
C VAL A 225 -8.91 6.31 16.36
N ALA A 226 -8.41 6.34 17.60
CA ALA A 226 -9.08 5.70 18.72
C ALA A 226 -10.22 6.60 19.23
N SER A 227 -11.39 6.01 19.44
CA SER A 227 -12.54 6.61 20.13
C SER A 227 -12.87 5.76 21.36
N PRO A 228 -12.96 6.36 22.57
CA PRO A 228 -13.42 5.63 23.75
C PRO A 228 -14.90 5.25 23.63
N ASP A 229 -15.68 6.02 22.88
CA ASP A 229 -17.12 5.85 22.77
C ASP A 229 -17.50 4.92 21.63
N ALA A 230 -18.45 4.03 21.91
CA ALA A 230 -19.10 3.23 20.88
C ALA A 230 -19.90 4.12 19.94
N PRO A 231 -19.96 3.80 18.63
CA PRO A 231 -20.94 4.41 17.75
C PRO A 231 -22.33 4.19 18.37
N PRO A 232 -23.24 5.16 18.23
CA PRO A 232 -24.55 5.12 18.86
C PRO A 232 -25.23 3.79 18.53
N ILE A 233 -25.52 3.01 19.56
CA ILE A 233 -26.19 1.72 19.41
C ILE A 233 -27.63 2.04 19.01
N GLU A 234 -28.07 1.55 17.85
CA GLU A 234 -29.47 1.61 17.47
C GLU A 234 -30.28 0.75 18.45
N THR A 235 -30.93 1.40 19.42
CA THR A 235 -31.79 0.71 20.39
C THR A 235 -33.04 0.24 19.66
N ARG A 236 -33.06 -1.05 19.30
CA ARG A 236 -34.30 -1.69 18.84
C ARG A 236 -35.14 -2.05 20.08
N PRO A 237 -36.37 -1.55 20.19
CA PRO A 237 -37.21 -1.90 21.32
C PRO A 237 -37.53 -3.41 21.28
N ILE A 238 -37.67 -4.02 22.46
CA ILE A 238 -37.80 -5.48 22.63
C ILE A 238 -39.03 -6.06 21.89
N ASP A 239 -40.06 -5.25 21.68
CA ASP A 239 -41.26 -5.58 20.90
C ASP A 239 -41.01 -5.67 19.38
N ALA A 240 -39.95 -5.02 18.86
CA ALA A 240 -39.51 -5.10 17.47
C ALA A 240 -38.64 -6.34 17.17
N LEU A 241 -38.20 -7.07 18.19
CA LEU A 241 -37.67 -8.44 18.07
C LEU A 241 -38.84 -9.41 17.95
N GLY A 242 -39.61 -9.25 16.86
CA GLY A 242 -40.88 -9.91 16.65
C GLY A 242 -40.78 -11.43 16.81
N LYS A 243 -41.67 -11.97 17.64
CA LYS A 243 -42.14 -13.36 17.59
C LYS A 243 -42.30 -13.76 16.12
N ILE A 244 -41.54 -14.75 15.68
CA ILE A 244 -41.87 -15.52 14.48
C ILE A 244 -43.12 -16.33 14.84
N CYS A 245 -44.27 -15.66 14.91
CA CYS A 245 -45.57 -16.32 14.86
C CYS A 245 -45.79 -16.67 13.40
N TRP A 246 -45.73 -17.95 13.09
CA TRP A 246 -46.01 -18.50 11.78
C TRP A 246 -47.37 -18.01 11.30
N ALA A 247 -47.36 -17.32 10.15
CA ALA A 247 -48.55 -16.89 9.44
C ALA A 247 -49.25 -18.09 8.75
N SER A 248 -49.60 -19.11 9.52
CA SER A 248 -50.44 -20.22 9.09
C SER A 248 -51.33 -20.72 10.23
N GLY A 249 -52.15 -19.82 10.77
CA GLY A 249 -53.54 -20.07 11.19
C GLY A 249 -53.89 -21.30 12.05
N TRP A 250 -53.08 -21.70 13.03
CA TRP A 250 -53.49 -22.71 14.03
C TRP A 250 -53.24 -22.19 15.45
N PRO A 251 -54.15 -22.44 16.43
CA PRO A 251 -54.03 -21.88 17.77
C PRO A 251 -52.92 -22.58 18.56
N CYS A 252 -52.07 -21.79 19.22
CA CYS A 252 -51.12 -22.30 20.20
C CYS A 252 -51.87 -22.84 21.42
N ALA A 253 -51.78 -24.15 21.66
CA ALA A 253 -52.20 -24.75 22.91
C ALA A 253 -51.17 -24.48 24.01
N ALA A 254 -51.64 -24.04 25.17
CA ALA A 254 -50.86 -23.83 26.37
C ALA A 254 -50.60 -25.17 27.08
N TRP A 255 -49.34 -25.47 27.39
CA TRP A 255 -48.90 -26.32 28.50
C TRP A 255 -47.59 -25.75 29.04
#